data_AF-A0A4V1S6F6-F1
#
_entry.id   AF-A0A4V1S6F6-F1
#
_cell.length_a   1.000
_cell.length_b   1.000
_cell.length_c   1.000
_cell.angle_alpha   90.00
_cell.angle_beta   90.00
_cell.angle_gamma   90.00
#
_symmetry.space_group_name_H-M   'P 1'
#
loop_
_entity.id
_entity.type
_entity.pdbx_description
1 polymer ?
#
loop_
_entity_poly.entity_id
_entity_poly.type
_entity_poly.pdbx_seq_one_letter_code
_entity_poly.pdbx_strand_id
1 'polypeptide(L)'
;MNLQRASPALPFLRWLHVLVAVVSLFAGAVLLERSKVYPVYTDPEAPSRLSSELQELPRDQRFSEWSKRLATFETPHKRLRDLGYGLLALGGGILLAGVIARNHSRLSARMRPVFFLIAWLLLWALPVPASFWYYTVRQARFDYPSWGDTIIIPMYTGAFACGFGCVVLGIVVLVLMIRHEFRASFRPRRPEGFVGWARAAFIVLWILLILQSVWYGVPDGDVGRVISGLGFVPLMLAVLCAVPCRKLPADSTTEETGTDQEEHATA
;
A
#
# COMPACT_ATOMS: atom_id res chain seq x y z
N MET A 1 37.76 9.32 18.45
CA MET A 1 36.78 10.40 18.24
C MET A 1 36.35 10.38 16.77
N ASN A 2 35.26 9.67 16.45
CA ASN A 2 34.84 9.45 15.06
C ASN A 2 33.93 10.59 14.58
N LEU A 3 34.49 11.50 13.78
CA LEU A 3 33.73 12.51 13.04
C LEU A 3 32.90 11.82 11.97
N GLN A 4 31.67 11.44 12.32
CA GLN A 4 30.65 11.05 11.35
C GLN A 4 30.34 12.27 10.47
N ARG A 5 31.04 12.39 9.33
CA ARG A 5 30.72 13.38 8.29
C ARG A 5 29.29 13.13 7.85
N ALA A 6 28.39 14.02 8.25
CA ALA A 6 27.03 14.04 7.73
C ALA A 6 27.12 14.24 6.21
N SER A 7 26.72 13.23 5.43
CA SER A 7 26.74 13.32 3.98
C SER A 7 25.76 14.43 3.53
N PRO A 8 26.23 15.48 2.82
CA PRO A 8 25.40 16.63 2.43
C PRO A 8 24.32 16.28 1.40
N ALA A 9 24.25 15.05 0.91
CA ALA A 9 23.27 14.59 -0.08
C ALA A 9 21.85 14.32 0.49
N LEU A 10 21.68 14.33 1.82
CA LEU A 10 20.42 13.96 2.48
C LEU A 10 19.26 14.99 2.47
N PRO A 11 19.45 16.33 2.35
CA PRO A 11 18.33 17.26 2.39
C PRO A 11 17.55 17.29 1.07
N PHE A 12 18.21 17.08 -0.08
CA PHE A 12 17.56 17.12 -1.40
C PHE A 12 16.50 15.99 -1.55
N LEU A 13 16.85 14.76 -1.17
CA LEU A 13 15.93 13.61 -1.18
C LEU A 13 14.70 13.80 -0.26
N ARG A 14 14.82 14.63 0.79
CA ARG A 14 13.69 14.95 1.68
C ARG A 14 12.67 15.87 1.03
N TRP A 15 13.05 16.70 0.07
CA TRP A 15 12.10 17.57 -0.62
C TRP A 15 11.56 16.95 -1.90
N LEU A 16 12.32 16.03 -2.51
CA LEU A 16 11.95 15.39 -3.76
C LEU A 16 10.58 14.69 -3.68
N HIS A 17 10.32 13.89 -2.66
CA HIS A 17 9.04 13.17 -2.55
C HIS A 17 7.85 14.13 -2.33
N VAL A 18 8.04 15.21 -1.58
CA VAL A 18 7.01 16.25 -1.40
C VAL A 18 6.75 16.96 -2.72
N LEU A 19 7.80 17.30 -3.48
CA LEU A 19 7.68 17.90 -4.80
C LEU A 19 6.92 16.98 -5.76
N VAL A 20 7.29 15.69 -5.84
CA VAL A 20 6.59 14.70 -6.68
C VAL A 20 5.11 14.60 -6.27
N ALA A 21 4.82 14.60 -4.97
CA ALA A 21 3.44 14.57 -4.49
C ALA A 21 2.66 15.81 -4.94
N VAL A 22 3.22 17.02 -4.74
CA VAL A 22 2.57 18.29 -5.13
C VAL A 22 2.35 18.36 -6.64
N VAL A 23 3.35 17.98 -7.45
CA VAL A 23 3.22 17.94 -8.91
C VAL A 23 2.14 16.95 -9.33
N SER A 24 2.10 15.76 -8.72
CA SER A 24 1.07 14.76 -9.02
C SER A 24 -0.34 15.26 -8.66
N LEU A 25 -0.49 15.90 -7.50
CA LEU A 25 -1.75 16.50 -7.08
C LEU A 25 -2.21 17.60 -8.06
N PHE A 26 -1.30 18.50 -8.43
CA PHE A 26 -1.61 19.58 -9.36
C PHE A 26 -1.97 19.05 -10.75
N ALA A 27 -1.17 18.13 -11.31
CA ALA A 27 -1.45 17.50 -12.60
C ALA A 27 -2.79 16.75 -12.58
N GLY A 28 -3.07 16.01 -11.50
CA GLY A 28 -4.35 15.33 -11.32
C GLY A 28 -5.55 16.29 -11.34
N ALA A 29 -5.46 17.40 -10.60
CA ALA A 29 -6.50 18.43 -10.58
C ALA A 29 -6.72 19.06 -11.97
N VAL A 30 -5.64 19.38 -12.69
CA VAL A 30 -5.73 19.92 -14.06
C VAL A 30 -6.41 18.95 -15.01
N LEU A 31 -6.09 17.65 -14.94
CA LEU A 31 -6.73 16.63 -15.78
C LEU A 31 -8.21 16.47 -15.45
N LEU A 32 -8.60 16.51 -14.18
CA LEU A 32 -10.00 16.47 -13.78
C LEU A 32 -10.78 17.67 -14.32
N GLU A 33 -10.24 18.89 -14.23
CA GLU A 33 -10.88 20.07 -14.81
C GLU A 33 -11.00 19.97 -16.33
N ARG A 34 -9.94 19.52 -17.01
CA ARG A 34 -9.98 19.30 -18.46
C ARG A 34 -10.98 18.23 -18.87
N SER A 35 -11.18 17.18 -18.05
CA SER A 35 -12.15 16.12 -18.35
C SER A 35 -13.58 16.64 -18.47
N LYS A 36 -13.94 17.69 -17.72
CA LYS A 36 -15.31 18.27 -17.71
C LYS A 36 -15.70 18.92 -19.04
N VAL A 37 -14.73 19.28 -19.88
CA VAL A 37 -14.96 19.88 -21.20
C VAL A 37 -15.48 18.85 -22.20
N TYR A 38 -15.20 17.57 -21.98
CA TYR A 38 -15.61 16.49 -22.88
C TYR A 38 -16.85 15.77 -22.33
N PRO A 39 -17.86 15.47 -23.16
CA PRO A 39 -18.94 14.56 -22.77
C PRO A 39 -18.36 13.14 -22.61
N VAL A 40 -19.01 12.26 -21.84
CA VAL A 40 -18.51 10.88 -21.63
C VAL A 40 -18.45 10.11 -22.96
N TYR A 41 -19.48 10.27 -23.79
CA TYR A 41 -19.60 9.65 -25.10
C TYR A 41 -19.88 10.72 -26.17
N THR A 42 -19.45 10.47 -27.41
CA THR A 42 -19.83 11.29 -28.57
C THR A 42 -21.32 11.21 -28.87
N ASP A 43 -21.94 10.05 -28.60
CA ASP A 43 -23.38 9.82 -28.65
C ASP A 43 -23.86 9.41 -27.24
N PRO A 44 -24.59 10.28 -26.52
CA PRO A 44 -25.09 10.01 -25.16
C PRO A 44 -26.05 8.81 -25.06
N GLU A 45 -26.72 8.45 -26.15
CA GLU A 45 -27.70 7.34 -26.18
C GLU A 45 -27.06 6.01 -26.61
N ALA A 46 -25.81 6.03 -27.06
CA ALA A 46 -25.11 4.82 -27.49
C ALA A 46 -25.12 3.70 -26.42
N PRO A 47 -24.91 3.96 -25.11
CA PRO A 47 -24.98 2.90 -24.11
C PRO A 47 -26.37 2.26 -24.04
N SER A 48 -27.45 3.03 -23.86
CA SER A 48 -28.79 2.44 -23.75
C SER A 48 -29.16 1.64 -25.01
N ARG A 49 -28.89 2.21 -26.20
CA ARG A 49 -29.15 1.57 -27.49
C ARG A 49 -28.38 0.26 -27.66
N LEU A 50 -27.06 0.28 -27.47
CA LEU A 50 -26.23 -0.92 -27.57
C LEU A 50 -26.65 -2.01 -26.57
N SER A 51 -27.28 -1.64 -25.45
CA SER A 51 -27.57 -2.57 -24.35
C SER A 51 -28.77 -3.42 -24.74
N SER A 52 -29.74 -2.78 -25.41
CA SER A 52 -30.88 -3.42 -26.04
C SER A 52 -30.48 -4.23 -27.28
N GLU A 53 -29.68 -3.66 -28.19
CA GLU A 53 -29.28 -4.34 -29.43
C GLU A 53 -28.50 -5.64 -29.17
N LEU A 54 -27.58 -5.63 -28.21
CA LEU A 54 -26.73 -6.78 -27.91
C LEU A 54 -27.38 -7.77 -26.93
N GLN A 55 -28.64 -7.54 -26.53
CA GLN A 55 -29.31 -8.40 -25.57
C GLN A 55 -29.59 -9.80 -26.11
N GLU A 56 -29.75 -9.93 -27.42
CA GLU A 56 -30.03 -11.18 -28.12
C GLU A 56 -28.78 -12.05 -28.31
N LEU A 57 -27.58 -11.49 -28.14
CA LEU A 57 -26.33 -12.24 -28.28
C LEU A 57 -26.12 -13.23 -27.13
N PRO A 58 -25.41 -14.35 -27.38
CA PRO A 58 -24.94 -15.25 -26.33
C PRO A 58 -24.19 -14.53 -25.21
N ARG A 59 -24.37 -15.00 -23.96
CA ARG A 59 -23.86 -14.35 -22.75
C ARG A 59 -22.35 -14.14 -22.74
N ASP A 60 -21.61 -15.09 -23.31
CA ASP A 60 -20.16 -15.09 -23.44
C ASP A 60 -19.65 -14.03 -24.44
N GLN A 61 -20.45 -13.68 -25.45
CA GLN A 61 -20.06 -12.76 -26.53
C GLN A 61 -20.52 -11.32 -26.26
N ARG A 62 -21.71 -11.15 -25.68
CA ARG A 62 -22.36 -9.84 -25.52
C ARG A 62 -21.49 -8.81 -24.79
N PHE A 63 -20.74 -9.19 -23.75
CA PHE A 63 -19.93 -8.24 -22.97
C PHE A 63 -18.69 -7.75 -23.74
N SER A 64 -18.05 -8.67 -24.48
CA SER A 64 -16.92 -8.34 -25.34
C SER A 64 -17.35 -7.42 -26.48
N GLU A 65 -18.45 -7.76 -27.17
CA GLU A 65 -19.03 -6.95 -28.24
C GLU A 65 -19.50 -5.58 -27.73
N TRP A 66 -20.15 -5.55 -26.57
CA TRP A 66 -20.55 -4.31 -25.90
C TRP A 66 -19.35 -3.39 -25.67
N SER A 67 -18.29 -3.90 -25.04
CA SER A 67 -17.09 -3.11 -24.72
C SER A 67 -16.41 -2.60 -25.99
N LYS A 68 -16.30 -3.45 -27.02
CA LYS A 68 -15.69 -3.12 -28.30
C LYS A 68 -16.45 -2.02 -29.04
N ARG A 69 -17.79 -2.11 -29.09
CA ARG A 69 -18.64 -1.11 -29.77
C ARG A 69 -18.75 0.18 -28.96
N LEU A 70 -18.85 0.09 -27.63
CA LEU A 70 -18.93 1.26 -26.78
C LEU A 70 -17.66 2.12 -26.86
N ALA A 71 -16.49 1.47 -26.96
CA ALA A 71 -15.20 2.14 -27.12
C ALA A 71 -15.12 3.08 -28.34
N THR A 72 -15.92 2.86 -29.39
CA THR A 72 -15.92 3.76 -30.57
C THR A 72 -16.63 5.09 -30.31
N PHE A 73 -17.46 5.14 -29.27
CA PHE A 73 -18.16 6.36 -28.84
C PHE A 73 -17.45 7.06 -27.68
N GLU A 74 -16.40 6.46 -27.10
CA GLU A 74 -15.70 7.05 -25.97
C GLU A 74 -14.92 8.30 -26.36
N THR A 75 -15.04 9.34 -25.54
CA THR A 75 -14.19 10.53 -25.66
C THR A 75 -13.00 10.43 -24.71
N PRO A 76 -12.03 11.37 -24.77
CA PRO A 76 -10.96 11.47 -23.77
C PRO A 76 -11.45 11.67 -22.32
N HIS A 77 -12.73 12.00 -22.08
CA HIS A 77 -13.29 12.24 -20.75
C HIS A 77 -12.87 11.18 -19.72
N LYS A 78 -13.12 9.90 -20.03
CA LYS A 78 -12.88 8.78 -19.09
C LYS A 78 -11.40 8.66 -18.73
N ARG A 79 -10.53 8.65 -19.74
CA ARG A 79 -9.07 8.53 -19.56
C ARG A 79 -8.49 9.68 -18.77
N LEU A 80 -8.87 10.92 -19.09
CA LEU A 80 -8.41 12.11 -18.37
C LEU A 80 -8.89 12.10 -16.91
N ARG A 81 -10.15 11.69 -16.69
CA ARG A 81 -10.76 11.64 -15.36
C ARG A 81 -10.12 10.57 -14.49
N ASP A 82 -9.96 9.36 -15.03
CA ASP A 82 -9.39 8.21 -14.30
C ASP A 82 -7.91 8.45 -13.98
N LEU A 83 -7.11 8.91 -14.96
CA LEU A 83 -5.73 9.33 -14.71
C LEU A 83 -5.65 10.49 -13.72
N GLY A 84 -6.58 11.45 -13.80
CA GLY A 84 -6.68 12.56 -12.85
C GLY A 84 -6.83 12.08 -11.41
N TYR A 85 -7.79 11.20 -11.14
CA TYR A 85 -7.96 10.58 -9.83
C TYR A 85 -6.77 9.72 -9.41
N GLY A 86 -6.17 8.98 -10.34
CA GLY A 86 -4.97 8.17 -10.07
C GLY A 86 -3.77 9.02 -9.66
N LEU A 87 -3.55 10.17 -10.31
CA LEU A 87 -2.49 11.11 -9.93
C LEU A 87 -2.76 11.81 -8.59
N LEU A 88 -4.02 12.16 -8.31
CA LEU A 88 -4.41 12.65 -6.99
C LEU A 88 -4.13 11.60 -5.90
N ALA A 89 -4.52 10.35 -6.16
CA ALA A 89 -4.27 9.23 -5.27
C ALA A 89 -2.77 8.96 -5.08
N LEU A 90 -1.97 9.07 -6.15
CA LEU A 90 -0.52 8.92 -6.09
C LEU A 90 0.09 9.99 -5.18
N GLY A 91 -0.26 11.26 -5.39
CA GLY A 91 0.22 12.36 -4.54
C GLY A 91 -0.21 12.21 -3.08
N GLY A 92 -1.49 11.91 -2.84
CA GLY A 92 -2.02 11.65 -1.50
C GLY A 92 -1.35 10.44 -0.82
N GLY A 93 -1.11 9.36 -1.55
CA GLY A 93 -0.43 8.16 -1.08
C GLY A 93 1.03 8.41 -0.70
N ILE A 94 1.76 9.20 -1.48
CA ILE A 94 3.15 9.60 -1.15
C ILE A 94 3.17 10.41 0.16
N LEU A 95 2.26 11.37 0.32
CA LEU A 95 2.15 12.16 1.55
C LEU A 95 1.79 11.28 2.75
N LEU A 96 0.82 10.37 2.60
CA LEU A 96 0.44 9.42 3.63
C LEU A 96 1.62 8.52 4.04
N ALA A 97 2.36 8.00 3.07
CA ALA A 97 3.57 7.20 3.33
C ALA A 97 4.61 7.99 4.14
N GLY A 98 4.81 9.27 3.81
CA GLY A 98 5.66 10.19 4.56
C GLY A 98 5.18 10.41 6.00
N VAL A 99 3.87 10.57 6.21
CA VAL A 99 3.26 10.70 7.55
C VAL A 99 3.46 9.43 8.37
N ILE A 100 3.21 8.26 7.78
CA ILE A 100 3.39 6.96 8.44
C ILE A 100 4.85 6.77 8.86
N ALA A 101 5.80 7.00 7.95
CA ALA A 101 7.23 6.88 8.22
C ALA A 101 7.67 7.86 9.33
N ARG A 102 7.26 9.14 9.23
CA ARG A 102 7.59 10.16 10.22
C ARG A 102 7.06 9.80 11.60
N ASN A 103 5.79 9.40 11.71
CA ASN A 103 5.19 9.06 12.99
C ASN A 103 5.82 7.81 13.60
N HIS A 104 6.01 6.74 12.82
CA HIS A 104 6.68 5.53 13.26
C HIS A 104 8.06 5.82 13.90
N SER A 105 8.85 6.69 13.28
CA SER A 105 10.19 7.05 13.77
C SER A 105 10.20 7.84 15.09
N ARG A 106 9.10 8.55 15.40
CA ARG A 106 8.97 9.39 16.60
C ARG A 106 8.37 8.64 17.80
N LEU A 107 7.74 7.49 17.55
CA LEU A 107 7.12 6.71 18.60
C LEU A 107 8.15 5.94 19.44
N SER A 108 7.82 5.75 20.71
CA SER A 108 8.57 4.88 21.63
C SER A 108 8.51 3.43 21.17
N ALA A 109 9.48 2.60 21.58
CA ALA A 109 9.56 1.20 21.14
C ALA A 109 8.28 0.40 21.45
N ARG A 110 7.64 0.66 22.60
CA ARG A 110 6.37 0.02 23.00
C ARG A 110 5.18 0.40 22.11
N MET A 111 5.16 1.63 21.59
CA MET A 111 4.04 2.14 20.77
C MET A 111 4.15 1.79 19.30
N ARG A 112 5.34 1.41 18.80
CA ARG A 112 5.54 1.09 17.37
C ARG A 112 4.72 -0.11 16.89
N PRO A 113 4.65 -1.25 17.61
CA PRO A 113 3.79 -2.36 17.20
C PRO A 113 2.31 -1.98 17.16
N VAL A 114 1.84 -1.18 18.14
CA VAL A 114 0.45 -0.71 18.20
C VAL A 114 0.15 0.19 17.00
N PHE A 115 1.02 1.17 16.73
CA PHE A 115 0.89 2.03 15.56
C PHE A 115 0.93 1.23 14.24
N PHE A 116 1.84 0.26 14.14
CA PHE A 116 1.92 -0.63 12.98
C PHE A 116 0.59 -1.35 12.76
N LEU A 117 0.01 -1.96 13.80
CA LEU A 117 -1.26 -2.68 13.71
C LEU A 117 -2.42 -1.76 13.31
N ILE A 118 -2.52 -0.56 13.90
CA ILE A 118 -3.56 0.40 13.55
C ILE A 118 -3.40 0.84 12.08
N ALA A 119 -2.20 1.23 11.67
CA ALA A 119 -1.94 1.62 10.29
C ALA A 119 -2.22 0.47 9.31
N TRP A 120 -1.83 -0.76 9.66
CA TRP A 120 -2.10 -1.98 8.90
C TRP A 120 -3.61 -2.18 8.66
N LEU A 121 -4.41 -2.14 9.72
CA LEU A 121 -5.86 -2.32 9.63
C LEU A 121 -6.52 -1.21 8.82
N LEU A 122 -6.12 0.05 9.03
CA LEU A 122 -6.67 1.19 8.29
C LEU A 122 -6.33 1.11 6.79
N LEU A 123 -5.11 0.72 6.43
CA LEU A 123 -4.70 0.58 5.04
C LEU A 123 -5.41 -0.59 4.33
N TRP A 124 -5.77 -1.66 5.04
CA TRP A 124 -6.62 -2.73 4.49
C TRP A 124 -8.10 -2.37 4.41
N ALA A 125 -8.57 -1.51 5.30
CA ALA A 125 -9.95 -1.03 5.27
C ALA A 125 -10.19 0.01 4.16
N LEU A 126 -9.20 0.87 3.88
CA LEU A 126 -9.32 1.99 2.94
C LEU A 126 -9.78 1.59 1.51
N PRO A 127 -9.29 0.49 0.90
CA PRO A 127 -9.72 0.07 -0.43
C PRO A 127 -11.21 -0.27 -0.53
N VAL A 128 -11.87 -0.64 0.58
CA VAL A 128 -13.29 -1.02 0.57
C VAL A 128 -14.17 0.17 0.15
N PRO A 129 -14.28 1.28 0.91
CA PRO A 129 -15.10 2.41 0.50
C PRO A 129 -14.61 3.03 -0.82
N ALA A 130 -13.31 3.00 -1.10
CA ALA A 130 -12.76 3.49 -2.37
C ALA A 130 -13.25 2.65 -3.57
N SER A 131 -13.32 1.33 -3.43
CA SER A 131 -13.85 0.44 -4.47
C SER A 131 -15.33 0.67 -4.70
N PHE A 132 -16.12 0.84 -3.62
CA PHE A 132 -17.54 1.17 -3.74
C PHE A 132 -17.72 2.47 -4.53
N TRP A 133 -17.01 3.54 -4.15
CA TRP A 133 -17.05 4.81 -4.88
C TRP A 133 -16.62 4.65 -6.35
N TYR A 134 -15.52 3.96 -6.60
CA TYR A 134 -14.97 3.73 -7.95
C TYR A 134 -16.00 3.04 -8.86
N TYR A 135 -16.58 1.92 -8.41
CA TYR A 135 -17.54 1.17 -9.21
C TYR A 135 -18.89 1.91 -9.35
N THR A 136 -19.32 2.68 -8.35
CA THR A 136 -20.51 3.55 -8.47
C THR A 136 -20.31 4.63 -9.52
N VAL A 137 -19.14 5.29 -9.55
CA VAL A 137 -18.83 6.29 -10.57
C VAL A 137 -18.82 5.67 -11.96
N ARG A 138 -18.21 4.48 -12.12
CA ARG A 138 -18.18 3.77 -13.40
C ARG A 138 -19.58 3.33 -13.86
N GLN A 139 -20.42 2.88 -12.95
CA GLN A 139 -21.82 2.58 -13.25
C GLN A 139 -22.57 3.83 -13.74
N ALA A 140 -22.38 4.97 -13.08
CA ALA A 140 -23.03 6.22 -13.47
C ALA A 140 -22.56 6.74 -14.85
N ARG A 141 -21.38 6.30 -15.31
CA ARG A 141 -20.86 6.57 -16.66
C ARG A 141 -21.26 5.52 -17.69
N PHE A 142 -22.09 4.54 -17.33
CA PHE A 142 -22.45 3.40 -18.19
C PHE A 142 -21.24 2.60 -18.67
N ASP A 143 -20.18 2.49 -17.85
CA ASP A 143 -19.03 1.62 -18.15
C ASP A 143 -19.44 0.13 -18.14
N TYR A 144 -20.60 -0.19 -17.59
CA TYR A 144 -21.20 -1.52 -17.56
C TYR A 144 -22.59 -1.50 -18.23
N PRO A 145 -22.98 -2.59 -18.91
CA PRO A 145 -24.30 -2.70 -19.51
C PRO A 145 -25.40 -2.85 -18.43
N SER A 146 -26.61 -2.39 -18.73
CA SER A 146 -27.74 -2.40 -17.78
C SER A 146 -28.17 -3.80 -17.32
N TRP A 147 -27.94 -4.83 -18.14
CA TRP A 147 -28.24 -6.22 -17.83
C TRP A 147 -27.11 -6.94 -17.08
N GLY A 148 -25.95 -6.30 -16.90
CA GLY A 148 -24.84 -6.90 -16.18
C GLY A 148 -24.91 -6.57 -14.70
N ASP A 149 -25.21 -7.55 -13.84
CA ASP A 149 -25.02 -7.52 -12.37
C ASP A 149 -23.52 -7.47 -12.00
N THR A 150 -22.78 -6.56 -12.62
CA THR A 150 -21.35 -6.67 -12.82
C THR A 150 -20.55 -5.79 -11.89
N ILE A 151 -21.17 -4.84 -11.18
CA ILE A 151 -20.44 -3.97 -10.24
C ILE A 151 -20.42 -4.52 -8.82
N ILE A 152 -21.48 -5.22 -8.40
CA ILE A 152 -21.62 -5.71 -7.03
C ILE A 152 -20.63 -6.85 -6.76
N ILE A 153 -20.49 -7.77 -7.73
CA ILE A 153 -19.56 -8.90 -7.64
C ILE A 153 -18.12 -8.42 -7.38
N PRO A 154 -17.51 -7.54 -8.21
CA PRO A 154 -16.15 -7.08 -7.98
C PRO A 154 -16.00 -6.22 -6.72
N MET A 155 -17.04 -5.48 -6.29
CA MET A 155 -17.03 -4.79 -4.99
C MET A 155 -16.85 -5.78 -3.84
N TYR A 156 -17.68 -6.83 -3.77
CA TYR A 156 -17.62 -7.81 -2.68
C TYR A 156 -16.40 -8.72 -2.76
N THR A 157 -16.00 -9.16 -3.96
CA THR A 157 -14.78 -9.97 -4.09
C THR A 157 -13.54 -9.14 -3.72
N GLY A 158 -13.50 -7.85 -4.08
CA GLY A 158 -12.46 -6.93 -3.65
C GLY A 158 -12.44 -6.75 -2.12
N ALA A 159 -13.59 -6.53 -1.49
CA ALA A 159 -13.70 -6.40 -0.04
C ALA A 159 -13.28 -7.69 0.69
N PHE A 160 -13.73 -8.85 0.20
CA PHE A 160 -13.35 -10.15 0.74
C PHE A 160 -11.86 -10.41 0.58
N ALA A 161 -11.29 -10.11 -0.60
CA ALA A 161 -9.85 -10.22 -0.84
C ALA A 161 -9.05 -9.30 0.09
N CYS A 162 -9.54 -8.09 0.39
CA CYS A 162 -8.93 -7.20 1.37
C CYS A 162 -8.96 -7.78 2.79
N GLY A 163 -10.12 -8.30 3.23
CA GLY A 163 -10.24 -8.93 4.55
C GLY A 163 -9.36 -10.17 4.67
N PHE A 164 -9.40 -11.06 3.68
CA PHE A 164 -8.58 -12.27 3.64
C PHE A 164 -7.08 -11.94 3.59
N GLY A 165 -6.68 -11.00 2.72
CA GLY A 165 -5.31 -10.51 2.62
C GLY A 165 -4.81 -9.90 3.93
N CYS A 166 -5.64 -9.10 4.61
CA CYS A 166 -5.33 -8.53 5.92
C CYS A 166 -4.98 -9.60 6.96
N VAL A 167 -5.77 -10.68 7.02
CA VAL A 167 -5.55 -11.79 7.96
C VAL A 167 -4.31 -12.60 7.58
N VAL A 168 -4.23 -13.08 6.35
CA VAL A 168 -3.13 -13.96 5.90
C VAL A 168 -1.80 -13.24 5.99
N LEU A 169 -1.70 -12.02 5.46
CA LEU A 169 -0.46 -11.25 5.50
C LEU A 169 -0.16 -10.74 6.91
N GLY A 170 -1.18 -10.51 7.74
CA GLY A 170 -1.01 -10.25 9.17
C GLY A 170 -0.30 -11.40 9.89
N ILE A 171 -0.70 -12.65 9.62
CA ILE A 171 -0.04 -13.85 10.14
C ILE A 171 1.40 -13.95 9.62
N VAL A 172 1.62 -13.73 8.32
CA VAL A 172 2.98 -13.75 7.75
C VAL A 172 3.87 -12.70 8.41
N VAL A 173 3.40 -11.46 8.56
CA VAL A 173 4.14 -10.39 9.24
C VAL A 173 4.42 -10.75 10.69
N LEU A 174 3.44 -11.30 11.41
CA LEU A 174 3.61 -11.76 12.78
C LEU A 174 4.75 -12.79 12.86
N VAL A 175 4.73 -13.82 12.01
CA VAL A 175 5.78 -14.85 11.94
C VAL A 175 7.15 -14.25 11.63
N LEU A 176 7.24 -13.33 10.66
CA LEU A 176 8.48 -12.62 10.33
C LEU A 176 8.99 -11.74 11.49
N MET A 177 8.12 -11.37 12.43
CA MET A 177 8.41 -10.49 13.56
C MET A 177 8.55 -11.19 14.92
N ILE A 178 8.29 -12.51 15.06
CA ILE A 178 8.33 -13.24 16.36
C ILE A 178 9.61 -13.00 17.16
N ARG A 179 10.75 -12.84 16.48
CA ARG A 179 12.06 -12.61 17.12
C ARG A 179 12.67 -11.26 16.78
N HIS A 180 11.84 -10.30 16.35
CA HIS A 180 12.31 -9.00 15.89
C HIS A 180 11.55 -7.85 16.55
N GLU A 181 12.26 -6.74 16.78
CA GLU A 181 11.70 -5.50 17.31
C GLU A 181 11.74 -4.37 16.27
N PHE A 182 10.66 -3.59 16.22
CA PHE A 182 10.59 -2.40 15.38
C PHE A 182 11.57 -1.31 15.83
N ARG A 183 12.41 -0.85 14.90
CA ARG A 183 13.33 0.28 15.12
C ARG A 183 12.71 1.61 14.74
N ALA A 184 13.19 2.70 15.36
CA ALA A 184 12.84 4.06 14.97
C ALA A 184 13.33 4.41 13.54
N SER A 185 14.49 3.86 13.13
CA SER A 185 15.14 4.24 11.87
C SER A 185 14.85 3.26 10.74
N PHE A 186 14.48 3.79 9.57
CA PHE A 186 14.38 3.04 8.30
C PHE A 186 15.73 2.84 7.60
N ARG A 187 16.76 2.45 8.36
CA ARG A 187 18.06 2.12 7.77
C ARG A 187 18.13 0.61 7.57
N PRO A 188 18.13 0.11 6.31
CA PRO A 188 18.31 -1.30 6.06
C PRO A 188 19.64 -1.77 6.66
N ARG A 189 19.61 -2.90 7.36
CA ARG A 189 20.83 -3.60 7.80
C ARG A 189 21.10 -4.73 6.83
N ARG A 190 22.37 -5.02 6.56
CA ARG A 190 22.75 -6.23 5.83
C ARG A 190 22.17 -7.44 6.57
N PRO A 191 21.38 -8.31 5.91
CA PRO A 191 20.84 -9.50 6.55
C PRO A 191 21.96 -10.45 6.97
N GLU A 192 21.80 -11.10 8.12
CA GLU A 192 22.74 -12.07 8.66
C GLU A 192 22.14 -13.48 8.55
N GLY A 193 22.92 -14.42 7.98
CA GLY A 193 22.49 -15.80 7.76
C GLY A 193 21.42 -15.99 6.67
N PHE A 194 21.14 -17.25 6.34
CA PHE A 194 20.19 -17.61 5.28
C PHE A 194 18.76 -17.11 5.56
N VAL A 195 18.28 -17.27 6.79
CA VAL A 195 16.92 -16.85 7.20
C VAL A 195 16.74 -15.33 7.07
N GLY A 196 17.77 -14.55 7.44
CA GLY A 196 17.75 -13.10 7.28
C GLY A 196 17.61 -12.68 5.81
N TRP A 197 18.37 -13.33 4.93
CA TRP A 197 18.30 -13.09 3.48
C TRP A 197 16.95 -13.50 2.89
N ALA A 198 16.40 -14.66 3.26
CA ALA A 198 15.09 -15.10 2.79
C ALA A 198 13.98 -14.12 3.21
N ARG A 199 13.99 -13.66 4.47
CA ARG A 199 13.08 -12.63 4.98
C ARG A 199 13.21 -11.32 4.20
N ALA A 200 14.44 -10.83 3.99
CA ALA A 200 14.68 -9.60 3.26
C ALA A 200 14.20 -9.71 1.80
N ALA A 201 14.52 -10.82 1.12
CA ALA A 201 14.09 -11.07 -0.25
C ALA A 201 12.56 -11.11 -0.37
N PHE A 202 11.88 -11.79 0.55
CA PHE A 202 10.41 -11.82 0.59
C PHE A 202 9.81 -10.42 0.75
N ILE A 203 10.31 -9.62 1.69
CA ILE A 203 9.78 -8.27 1.94
C ILE A 203 10.06 -7.34 0.75
N VAL A 204 11.26 -7.41 0.16
CA VAL A 204 11.60 -6.61 -1.03
C VAL A 204 10.72 -7.00 -2.21
N LEU A 205 10.53 -8.29 -2.47
CA LEU A 205 9.62 -8.77 -3.50
C LEU A 205 8.20 -8.24 -3.25
N TRP A 206 7.74 -8.28 -1.99
CA TRP A 206 6.43 -7.76 -1.62
C TRP A 206 6.29 -6.26 -1.89
N ILE A 207 7.30 -5.46 -1.55
CA ILE A 207 7.34 -4.03 -1.89
C ILE A 207 7.27 -3.82 -3.41
N LEU A 208 8.00 -4.61 -4.19
CA LEU A 208 7.95 -4.52 -5.65
C LEU A 208 6.56 -4.84 -6.20
N LEU A 209 5.89 -5.86 -5.68
CA LEU A 209 4.51 -6.19 -6.04
C LEU A 209 3.53 -5.07 -5.69
N ILE A 210 3.71 -4.44 -4.52
CA ILE A 210 2.93 -3.25 -4.13
C ILE A 210 3.16 -2.11 -5.13
N LEU A 211 4.42 -1.81 -5.49
CA LEU A 211 4.74 -0.75 -6.44
C LEU A 211 4.21 -1.05 -7.84
N GLN A 212 4.26 -2.30 -8.29
CA GLN A 212 3.64 -2.75 -9.53
C GLN A 212 2.11 -2.55 -9.49
N SER A 213 1.47 -2.89 -8.37
CA SER A 213 0.03 -2.67 -8.17
C SER A 213 -0.34 -1.18 -8.25
N VAL A 214 0.47 -0.31 -7.64
CA VAL A 214 0.33 1.16 -7.74
C VAL A 214 0.51 1.62 -9.19
N TRP A 215 1.52 1.13 -9.90
CA TRP A 215 1.77 1.47 -11.30
C TRP A 215 0.56 1.21 -12.20
N TYR A 216 -0.11 0.07 -12.03
CA TYR A 216 -1.35 -0.23 -12.77
C TYR A 216 -2.58 0.53 -12.25
N GLY A 217 -2.63 0.85 -10.96
CA GLY A 217 -3.76 1.57 -10.34
C GLY A 217 -3.85 3.04 -10.74
N VAL A 218 -2.71 3.70 -11.02
CA VAL A 218 -2.68 5.12 -11.42
C VAL A 218 -3.42 5.39 -12.74
N PRO A 219 -3.12 4.74 -13.87
CA PRO A 219 -3.82 5.01 -15.13
C PRO A 219 -5.30 4.61 -15.08
N ASP A 220 -5.66 3.66 -14.23
CA ASP A 220 -7.05 3.19 -14.07
C ASP A 220 -7.88 4.04 -13.10
N GLY A 221 -7.23 4.90 -12.30
CA GLY A 221 -7.92 5.72 -11.30
C GLY A 221 -8.38 4.93 -10.06
N ASP A 222 -7.76 3.79 -9.76
CA ASP A 222 -8.04 2.98 -8.56
C ASP A 222 -7.42 3.65 -7.31
N VAL A 223 -8.13 4.64 -6.78
CA VAL A 223 -7.70 5.46 -5.64
C VAL A 223 -7.37 4.60 -4.42
N GLY A 224 -8.18 3.57 -4.14
CA GLY A 224 -8.02 2.69 -3.00
C GLY A 224 -6.71 1.92 -3.05
N ARG A 225 -6.45 1.28 -4.20
CA ARG A 225 -5.21 0.52 -4.43
C ARG A 225 -3.97 1.39 -4.37
N VAL A 226 -4.01 2.57 -4.98
CA VAL A 226 -2.85 3.48 -5.04
C VAL A 226 -2.49 4.02 -3.65
N ILE A 227 -3.47 4.57 -2.91
CA ILE A 227 -3.19 5.15 -1.58
C ILE A 227 -2.78 4.07 -0.58
N SER A 228 -3.53 2.97 -0.52
CA SER A 228 -3.21 1.87 0.41
C SER A 228 -1.85 1.25 0.10
N GLY A 229 -1.57 0.98 -1.18
CA GLY A 229 -0.31 0.42 -1.65
C GLY A 229 0.88 1.27 -1.22
N LEU A 230 0.87 2.58 -1.53
CA LEU A 230 1.93 3.48 -1.10
C LEU A 230 2.03 3.58 0.43
N GLY A 231 0.91 3.57 1.15
CA GLY A 231 0.88 3.55 2.61
C GLY A 231 1.48 2.28 3.22
N PHE A 232 1.38 1.13 2.55
CA PHE A 232 1.99 -0.12 3.02
C PHE A 232 3.51 -0.14 2.87
N VAL A 233 4.09 0.59 1.92
CA VAL A 233 5.55 0.63 1.71
C VAL A 233 6.33 0.96 2.99
N PRO A 234 6.05 2.04 3.74
CA PRO A 234 6.76 2.31 4.99
C PRO A 234 6.52 1.25 6.07
N LEU A 235 5.36 0.57 6.10
CA LEU A 235 5.15 -0.54 7.03
C LEU A 235 6.06 -1.73 6.68
N MET A 236 6.15 -2.10 5.40
CA MET A 236 7.04 -3.17 4.95
C MET A 236 8.52 -2.82 5.18
N LEU A 237 8.90 -1.56 4.96
CA LEU A 237 10.23 -1.08 5.30
C LEU A 237 10.50 -1.13 6.82
N ALA A 238 9.50 -0.89 7.66
CA ALA A 238 9.64 -1.04 9.11
C ALA A 238 9.91 -2.49 9.50
N VAL A 239 9.21 -3.45 8.87
CA VAL A 239 9.47 -4.89 9.04
C VAL A 239 10.88 -5.22 8.55
N LEU A 240 11.28 -4.77 7.37
CA LEU A 240 12.63 -5.00 6.81
C LEU A 240 13.74 -4.49 7.75
N CYS A 241 13.52 -3.35 8.41
CA CYS A 241 14.49 -2.73 9.31
C CYS A 241 14.42 -3.23 10.76
N ALA A 242 13.50 -4.15 11.08
CA ALA A 242 13.36 -4.69 12.43
C ALA A 242 14.57 -5.57 12.80
N VAL A 243 15.02 -5.45 14.04
CA VAL A 243 16.25 -6.09 14.54
C VAL A 243 15.95 -7.29 15.41
N PRO A 244 16.80 -8.33 15.42
CA PRO A 244 16.62 -9.46 16.32
C PRO A 244 16.58 -9.00 17.78
N CYS A 245 15.62 -9.52 18.55
CA CYS A 245 15.66 -9.39 20.00
C CYS A 245 16.93 -10.06 20.49
N ARG A 246 17.90 -9.30 21.02
CA ARG A 246 18.99 -9.92 21.77
C ARG A 246 18.35 -10.57 22.99
N LYS A 247 18.41 -11.90 23.07
CA LYS A 247 18.28 -12.55 24.37
C LYS A 247 19.36 -11.92 25.24
N LEU A 248 18.96 -11.24 26.31
CA LEU A 248 19.89 -10.95 27.40
C LEU A 248 20.57 -12.30 27.70
N PRO A 249 21.91 -12.37 27.74
CA PRO A 249 22.56 -13.58 28.23
C PRO A 249 21.85 -13.90 29.53
N ALA A 250 21.21 -15.08 29.59
CA ALA A 250 20.63 -15.56 30.83
C ALA A 250 21.72 -15.35 31.85
N ASP A 251 21.43 -14.56 32.90
CA ASP A 251 22.37 -14.26 33.97
C ASP A 251 23.17 -15.52 34.17
N SER A 252 24.47 -15.45 33.87
CA SER A 252 25.40 -16.36 34.48
C SER A 252 25.26 -16.05 35.96
N THR A 253 24.25 -16.67 36.58
CA THR A 253 24.14 -16.85 38.01
C THR A 253 25.52 -17.31 38.37
N THR A 254 26.25 -16.36 38.93
CA THR A 254 27.42 -16.51 39.73
C THR A 254 27.22 -17.81 40.50
N GLU A 255 27.83 -18.90 40.01
CA GLU A 255 28.47 -19.81 40.93
C GLU A 255 29.44 -18.91 41.70
N GLU A 256 28.95 -18.27 42.76
CA GLU A 256 29.75 -18.10 43.96
C GLU A 256 30.02 -19.51 44.45
N THR A 257 30.94 -20.18 43.76
CA THR A 257 31.68 -21.29 44.31
C THR A 257 32.37 -20.71 45.53
N GLY A 258 31.95 -21.17 46.70
CA GLY A 258 32.59 -20.85 47.96
C GLY A 258 34.10 -20.96 47.81
N THR A 259 34.79 -19.93 48.25
CA THR A 259 36.12 -20.15 48.82
C THR A 259 35.93 -19.98 50.30
N ASP A 260 35.89 -21.13 50.96
CA ASP A 260 35.97 -21.29 52.40
C ASP A 260 37.10 -20.40 52.95
N GLN A 261 36.72 -19.45 53.82
CA GLN A 261 37.61 -18.97 54.86
C GLN A 261 37.05 -19.45 56.20
N GLU A 262 37.12 -20.77 56.37
CA GLU A 262 37.18 -21.39 57.69
C GLU A 262 38.66 -21.42 58.13
N GLU A 263 38.87 -21.19 59.42
CA GLU A 263 40.05 -21.54 60.22
C GLU A 263 41.40 -20.88 59.94
N HIS A 264 41.73 -19.90 60.78
CA HIS A 264 42.81 -19.95 61.79
C HIS A 264 42.77 -18.64 62.59
N ALA A 265 43.09 -18.51 63.88
CA ALA A 265 43.27 -19.39 65.03
C ALA A 265 43.56 -18.44 66.21
N THR A 266 42.89 -18.68 67.34
CA THR A 266 43.40 -18.56 68.74
C THR A 266 44.07 -17.29 69.30
N ALA A 267 43.59 -17.00 70.53
CA ALA A 267 44.25 -16.39 71.70
C ALA A 267 44.12 -14.87 71.90
#